data_AF-A0A353X0C4-F1
#
_entry.id   AF-A0A353X0C4-F1
#
_cell.length_a   1.000
_cell.length_b   1.000
_cell.length_c   1.000
_cell.angle_alpha   90.00
_cell.angle_beta   90.00
_cell.angle_gamma   90.00
#
_symmetry.space_group_name_H-M   'P 1'
#
loop_
_entity.id
_entity.type
_entity.pdbx_description
1 polymer ?
#
loop_
_entity_poly.entity_id
_entity_poly.type
_entity_poly.pdbx_seq_one_letter_code
_entity_poly.pdbx_strand_id
1 'polypeptide(L)'
;MQNQHFFKQLTTIFYALMAGQIFFALLAHYLVGQPGYEGDRSYFQILQFIALAWLLGGGLAAQFIYRKNLQRAKQLKSIEEKAKIYTRATIIRSALLESVTLYLLIAYFITADPVFIIMGLLSIMFFLLYRPTKTRIESELNLTKKEKESLFD
;
A
#
# COMPACT_ATOMS: atom_id res chain seq x y z
N MET A 1 -9.17 -26.61 -4.34
CA MET A 1 -8.85 -25.88 -5.59
C MET A 1 -9.13 -24.37 -5.53
N GLN A 2 -10.18 -23.87 -4.87
CA GLN A 2 -10.53 -22.44 -4.86
C GLN A 2 -9.63 -21.55 -3.96
N ASN A 3 -8.91 -22.12 -2.99
CA ASN A 3 -8.23 -21.36 -1.92
C ASN A 3 -6.76 -20.96 -2.21
N GLN A 4 -5.99 -21.71 -2.99
CA GLN A 4 -4.64 -21.27 -3.41
C GLN A 4 -4.70 -20.03 -4.34
N HIS A 5 -5.81 -19.87 -5.08
CA HIS A 5 -6.05 -18.70 -5.91
C HIS A 5 -6.15 -17.41 -5.08
N PHE A 6 -6.67 -17.48 -3.84
CA PHE A 6 -6.80 -16.31 -2.96
C PHE A 6 -5.43 -15.70 -2.63
N PHE A 7 -4.47 -16.51 -2.18
CA PHE A 7 -3.14 -16.01 -1.82
C PHE A 7 -2.40 -15.47 -3.04
N LYS A 8 -2.48 -16.19 -4.17
CA LYS A 8 -1.87 -15.77 -5.43
C LYS A 8 -2.47 -14.46 -5.94
N GLN A 9 -3.79 -14.31 -5.89
CA GLN A 9 -4.46 -13.07 -6.29
C GLN A 9 -4.03 -11.90 -5.42
N LEU A 10 -4.07 -12.06 -4.10
CA LEU A 10 -3.71 -10.98 -3.18
C LEU A 10 -2.25 -10.55 -3.33
N THR A 11 -1.33 -11.51 -3.44
CA THR A 11 0.10 -11.22 -3.66
C THR A 11 0.34 -10.56 -5.01
N THR A 12 -0.32 -11.02 -6.08
CA THR A 12 -0.21 -10.41 -7.42
C THR A 12 -0.64 -8.94 -7.38
N ILE A 13 -1.78 -8.63 -6.77
CA ILE A 13 -2.27 -7.25 -6.66
C ILE A 13 -1.30 -6.41 -5.81
N PHE A 14 -0.83 -6.92 -4.67
CA PHE A 14 0.14 -6.20 -3.84
C PHE A 14 1.41 -5.83 -4.62
N TYR A 15 1.97 -6.78 -5.38
CA TYR A 15 3.15 -6.52 -6.20
C TYR A 15 2.88 -5.61 -7.39
N ALA A 16 1.67 -5.61 -7.95
CA ALA A 16 1.29 -4.66 -8.98
C ALA A 16 1.26 -3.22 -8.45
N LEU A 17 0.66 -2.98 -7.27
CA LEU A 17 0.66 -1.66 -6.60
C LEU A 17 2.08 -1.23 -6.21
N MET A 18 2.92 -2.18 -5.80
CA MET A 18 4.33 -1.92 -5.50
C MET A 18 5.15 -1.57 -6.75
N ALA A 19 4.92 -2.27 -7.86
CA ALA A 19 5.57 -1.99 -9.12
C ALA A 19 5.14 -0.62 -9.68
N GLY A 20 3.87 -0.24 -9.53
CA GLY A 20 3.35 1.05 -9.98
C GLY A 20 4.07 2.24 -9.34
N GLN A 21 4.17 2.26 -8.01
CA GLN A 21 4.89 3.33 -7.29
C GLN A 21 6.40 3.35 -7.58
N ILE A 22 7.05 2.19 -7.75
CA ILE A 22 8.48 2.12 -8.12
C ILE A 22 8.68 2.65 -9.54
N PHE A 23 7.85 2.21 -10.49
CA PHE A 23 7.89 2.69 -11.87
C PHE A 23 7.71 4.20 -11.92
N PHE A 24 6.74 4.74 -11.19
CA PHE A 24 6.50 6.18 -11.13
C PHE A 24 7.68 6.93 -10.50
N ALA A 25 8.31 6.39 -9.44
CA ALA A 25 9.49 7.00 -8.84
C ALA A 25 10.66 7.10 -9.84
N LEU A 26 10.93 6.02 -10.58
CA LEU A 26 11.96 5.98 -11.61
C LEU A 26 11.65 6.95 -12.75
N LEU A 27 10.39 6.97 -13.21
CA LEU A 27 9.94 7.87 -14.28
C LEU A 27 10.07 9.34 -13.86
N ALA A 28 9.57 9.70 -12.68
CA ALA A 28 9.66 11.06 -12.15
C ALA A 28 11.13 11.50 -12.02
N HIS A 29 12.00 10.63 -11.50
CA HIS A 29 13.42 10.93 -11.37
C HIS A 29 14.11 11.10 -12.73
N TYR A 30 13.81 10.23 -13.70
CA TYR A 30 14.34 10.34 -15.06
C TYR A 30 13.94 11.66 -15.73
N LEU A 31 12.67 12.08 -15.58
CA LEU A 31 12.16 13.32 -16.17
C LEU A 31 12.74 14.57 -15.49
N VAL A 32 12.80 14.60 -14.16
CA VAL A 32 13.39 15.70 -13.40
C VAL A 32 14.88 15.87 -13.71
N GLY A 33 15.57 14.79 -14.07
CA GLY A 33 16.98 14.82 -14.47
C GLY A 33 17.25 15.29 -15.90
N GLN A 34 16.22 15.53 -16.73
CA GLN A 34 16.42 15.97 -18.11
C GLN A 34 16.93 17.42 -18.18
N PRO A 35 17.81 17.77 -19.14
CA PRO A 35 18.23 19.15 -19.36
C PRO A 35 17.03 20.06 -19.65
N GLY A 36 16.97 21.20 -18.97
CA GLY A 36 15.87 22.17 -19.11
C GLY A 36 14.64 21.87 -18.26
N TYR A 37 14.66 20.81 -17.43
CA TYR A 37 13.63 20.62 -16.42
C TYR A 37 13.82 21.63 -15.28
N GLU A 38 12.86 22.53 -15.09
CA GLU A 38 12.81 23.46 -13.97
C GLU A 38 11.55 23.18 -13.16
N GLY A 39 11.73 22.66 -11.94
CA GLY A 39 10.61 22.43 -11.02
C GLY A 39 10.04 23.74 -10.47
N ASP A 40 8.72 23.83 -10.37
CA ASP A 40 8.03 25.00 -9.84
C ASP A 40 7.93 24.92 -8.31
N ARG A 41 8.82 25.66 -7.64
CA ARG A 41 8.86 25.73 -6.17
C ARG A 41 7.80 26.66 -5.57
N SER A 42 7.01 27.37 -6.38
CA SER A 42 5.92 28.22 -5.89
C SER A 42 4.88 27.42 -5.11
N TYR A 43 4.71 26.14 -5.45
CA TYR A 43 3.80 25.22 -4.77
C TYR A 43 4.42 24.46 -3.59
N PHE A 44 5.70 24.67 -3.29
CA PHE A 44 6.43 23.86 -2.31
C PHE A 44 5.73 23.80 -0.95
N GLN A 45 5.36 24.96 -0.40
CA GLN A 45 4.75 25.03 0.93
C GLN A 45 3.41 24.29 1.00
N ILE A 46 2.52 24.53 0.03
CA ILE A 46 1.20 23.88 0.03
C ILE A 46 1.32 22.37 -0.19
N LEU A 47 2.24 21.93 -1.06
CA LEU A 47 2.52 20.51 -1.28
C LEU A 47 3.12 19.85 -0.04
N GLN A 48 3.99 20.55 0.69
CA GLN A 48 4.56 20.06 1.94
C GLN A 48 3.49 19.89 3.03
N PHE A 49 2.56 20.85 3.18
CA PHE A 49 1.46 20.73 4.15
C PHE A 49 0.55 19.54 3.84
N ILE A 50 0.19 19.36 2.57
CA ILE A 50 -0.62 18.21 2.16
C ILE A 50 0.17 16.91 2.34
N ALA A 51 1.47 16.88 2.02
CA ALA A 51 2.33 15.70 2.26
C ALA A 51 2.29 15.27 3.73
N LEU A 52 2.46 16.21 4.66
CA LEU A 52 2.40 15.95 6.09
C LEU A 52 1.02 15.46 6.52
N ALA A 53 -0.04 16.12 6.06
CA ALA A 53 -1.42 15.70 6.34
C ALA A 53 -1.70 14.28 5.82
N TRP A 54 -1.15 13.93 4.67
CA TRP A 54 -1.38 12.65 4.02
C TRP A 54 -0.54 11.51 4.65
N LEU A 55 0.71 11.79 5.04
CA LEU A 55 1.55 10.87 5.80
C LEU A 55 0.93 10.52 7.15
N LEU A 56 0.43 11.52 7.88
CA LEU A 56 -0.18 11.32 9.19
C LEU A 56 -1.61 10.77 9.07
N GLY A 57 -2.47 11.48 8.33
CA GLY A 57 -3.90 11.15 8.22
C GLY A 57 -4.17 9.94 7.33
N GLY A 58 -3.52 9.85 6.18
CA GLY A 58 -3.71 8.75 5.22
C GLY A 58 -3.25 7.41 5.78
N GLY A 59 -2.08 7.36 6.43
CA GLY A 59 -1.58 6.16 7.09
C GLY A 59 -2.48 5.68 8.23
N LEU A 60 -2.93 6.60 9.09
CA LEU A 60 -3.85 6.30 10.18
C LEU A 60 -5.22 5.82 9.66
N ALA A 61 -5.77 6.50 8.65
CA ALA A 61 -7.03 6.11 8.02
C ALA A 61 -6.94 4.72 7.38
N ALA A 62 -5.85 4.43 6.65
CA ALA A 62 -5.60 3.11 6.06
C ALA A 62 -5.60 2.02 7.13
N GLN A 63 -4.91 2.24 8.25
CA GLN A 63 -4.83 1.27 9.33
C GLN A 63 -6.15 1.12 10.11
N PHE A 64 -6.88 2.21 10.31
CA PHE A 64 -8.20 2.18 10.94
C PHE A 64 -9.21 1.37 10.12
N ILE A 65 -9.31 1.66 8.82
CA ILE A 65 -10.19 0.94 7.88
C ILE A 65 -9.80 -0.53 7.82
N TYR A 66 -8.50 -0.82 7.77
CA TYR A 66 -7.99 -2.19 7.78
C TYR A 66 -8.43 -2.96 9.03
N ARG A 67 -8.20 -2.39 10.22
CA ARG A 67 -8.55 -3.02 11.50
C ARG A 67 -10.05 -3.27 11.61
N LYS A 68 -10.88 -2.33 11.19
CA LYS A 68 -12.35 -2.49 11.19
C LYS A 68 -12.79 -3.67 10.32
N ASN A 69 -12.25 -3.77 9.10
CA ASN A 69 -12.57 -4.89 8.21
C ASN A 69 -12.00 -6.23 8.73
N LEU A 70 -10.82 -6.22 9.34
CA LEU A 70 -10.20 -7.41 9.90
C LEU A 70 -11.00 -7.95 11.10
N GLN A 71 -11.49 -7.08 11.98
CA GLN A 71 -12.37 -7.48 13.08
C GLN A 71 -13.66 -8.12 12.57
N ARG A 72 -14.26 -7.54 11.52
CA ARG A 72 -15.42 -8.12 10.85
C ARG A 72 -15.11 -9.50 10.26
N ALA A 73 -13.95 -9.66 9.62
CA ALA A 73 -13.53 -10.94 9.07
C ALA A 73 -13.43 -12.02 10.17
N LYS A 74 -12.83 -11.70 11.32
CA LYS A 74 -12.66 -12.65 12.44
C LYS A 74 -13.97 -13.21 13.00
N GLN A 75 -15.08 -12.48 12.87
CA GLN A 75 -16.39 -12.89 13.38
C GLN A 75 -17.13 -13.86 12.45
N LEU A 76 -16.65 -14.03 11.20
CA LEU A 76 -17.28 -14.93 10.24
C LEU A 76 -16.97 -16.39 10.55
N LYS A 77 -17.89 -17.29 10.18
CA LYS A 77 -17.73 -18.74 10.35
C LYS A 77 -17.13 -19.41 9.11
N SER A 78 -17.42 -18.88 7.91
CA SER A 78 -16.91 -19.42 6.66
C SER A 78 -15.49 -18.93 6.37
N ILE A 79 -14.58 -19.87 6.10
CA ILE A 79 -13.20 -19.57 5.72
C ILE A 79 -13.11 -18.80 4.40
N GLU A 80 -14.01 -19.09 3.47
CA GLU A 80 -14.08 -18.41 2.17
C GLU A 80 -14.49 -16.94 2.35
N GLU A 81 -15.47 -16.67 3.21
CA GLU A 81 -15.90 -15.31 3.52
C GLU A 81 -14.82 -14.54 4.29
N LYS A 82 -14.13 -15.18 5.24
CA LYS A 82 -12.97 -14.62 5.95
C LYS A 82 -11.91 -14.16 4.95
N ALA A 83 -11.53 -15.05 4.05
CA ALA A 83 -10.54 -14.78 3.00
C ALA A 83 -11.00 -13.62 2.11
N LYS A 84 -12.25 -13.63 1.63
CA LYS A 84 -12.80 -12.56 0.79
C LYS A 84 -12.73 -11.17 1.46
N ILE A 85 -13.18 -11.06 2.72
CA ILE A 85 -13.10 -9.78 3.45
C ILE A 85 -11.65 -9.38 3.70
N TYR A 86 -10.77 -10.31 4.05
CA TYR A 86 -9.35 -10.04 4.27
C TYR A 86 -8.66 -9.52 3.01
N THR A 87 -8.88 -10.13 1.85
CA THR A 87 -8.33 -9.65 0.56
C THR A 87 -8.80 -8.24 0.30
N ARG A 88 -10.10 -7.97 0.41
CA ARG A 88 -10.64 -6.63 0.21
C ARG A 88 -10.01 -5.61 1.16
N ALA A 89 -9.90 -5.95 2.45
CA ALA A 89 -9.29 -5.09 3.46
C ALA A 89 -7.83 -4.77 3.13
N THR A 90 -7.07 -5.78 2.73
CA THR A 90 -5.65 -5.64 2.42
C THR A 90 -5.42 -4.82 1.16
N ILE A 91 -6.24 -5.01 0.12
CA ILE A 91 -6.18 -4.21 -1.12
C ILE A 91 -6.51 -2.75 -0.82
N ILE A 92 -7.57 -2.47 -0.06
CA ILE A 92 -7.95 -1.10 0.31
C ILE A 92 -6.84 -0.43 1.12
N ARG A 93 -6.28 -1.12 2.12
CA ARG A 93 -5.14 -0.60 2.88
C ARG A 93 -3.97 -0.28 1.97
N SER A 94 -3.64 -1.19 1.05
CA SER A 94 -2.53 -1.02 0.13
C SER A 94 -2.76 0.18 -0.80
N ALA A 95 -3.93 0.31 -1.42
CA ALA A 95 -4.25 1.45 -2.28
C ALA A 95 -4.18 2.80 -1.53
N LEU A 96 -4.62 2.84 -0.27
CA LEU A 96 -4.50 4.05 0.55
C LEU A 96 -3.04 4.40 0.85
N LEU A 97 -2.20 3.42 1.21
CA LEU A 97 -0.77 3.65 1.44
C LEU A 97 -0.02 4.02 0.14
N GLU A 98 -0.37 3.41 -0.99
CA GLU A 98 0.17 3.76 -2.30
C GLU A 98 -0.19 5.20 -2.68
N SER A 99 -1.42 5.65 -2.41
CA SER A 99 -1.82 7.04 -2.68
C SER A 99 -0.92 8.06 -1.99
N VAL A 100 -0.43 7.74 -0.79
CA VAL A 100 0.52 8.58 -0.06
C VAL A 100 1.85 8.65 -0.76
N THR A 101 2.34 7.51 -1.21
CA THR A 101 3.60 7.43 -1.94
C THR A 101 3.52 8.16 -3.27
N LEU A 102 2.46 7.93 -4.06
CA LEU A 102 2.26 8.59 -5.35
C LEU A 102 2.13 10.11 -5.19
N TYR A 103 1.44 10.58 -4.16
CA TYR A 103 1.36 12.01 -3.86
C TYR A 103 2.76 12.63 -3.66
N LEU A 104 3.60 11.99 -2.85
CA LEU A 104 4.97 12.46 -2.61
C LEU A 104 5.79 12.48 -3.89
N LEU A 105 5.68 11.46 -4.73
CA LEU A 105 6.41 11.39 -6.00
C LEU A 105 5.90 12.43 -7.01
N ILE A 106 4.60 12.75 -7.00
CA ILE A 106 4.02 13.83 -7.82
C ILE A 106 4.54 15.19 -7.34
N ALA A 107 4.60 15.41 -6.02
CA ALA A 107 5.15 16.64 -5.46
C ALA A 107 6.65 16.79 -5.79
N TYR A 108 7.41 15.69 -5.78
CA TYR A 108 8.79 15.67 -6.27
C TYR A 108 8.87 16.05 -7.74
N PHE A 109 8.04 15.44 -8.59
CA PHE A 109 7.99 15.78 -10.00
C PHE A 109 7.75 17.28 -10.16
N ILE A 110 6.65 17.82 -9.64
CA ILE A 110 6.29 19.26 -9.79
C ILE A 110 7.39 20.21 -9.32
N THR A 111 8.01 19.95 -8.16
CA THR A 111 8.90 20.92 -7.49
C THR A 111 10.39 20.69 -7.76
N ALA A 112 10.74 19.53 -8.32
CA ALA A 112 12.11 19.00 -8.37
C ALA A 112 12.82 18.98 -6.99
N ASP A 113 12.08 19.03 -5.88
CA ASP A 113 12.68 19.13 -4.55
C ASP A 113 12.99 17.74 -3.97
N PRO A 114 14.27 17.46 -3.61
CA PRO A 114 14.69 16.14 -3.17
C PRO A 114 14.02 15.65 -1.87
N VAL A 115 13.47 16.55 -1.05
CA VAL A 115 12.76 16.15 0.17
C VAL A 115 11.58 15.22 -0.15
N PHE A 116 10.84 15.50 -1.23
CA PHE A 116 9.68 14.71 -1.63
C PHE A 116 10.05 13.31 -2.14
N ILE A 117 11.12 13.15 -2.94
CA ILE A 117 11.54 11.82 -3.39
C ILE A 117 12.09 10.98 -2.23
N ILE A 118 12.82 11.59 -1.29
CA ILE A 118 13.32 10.90 -0.09
C ILE A 118 12.13 10.37 0.72
N MET A 119 11.12 11.20 0.99
CA MET A 119 9.89 10.76 1.67
C MET A 119 9.14 9.68 0.89
N GLY A 120 9.07 9.79 -0.45
CA GLY A 120 8.47 8.80 -1.33
C GLY A 120 9.16 7.44 -1.22
N LEU A 121 10.49 7.41 -1.30
CA LEU A 121 11.29 6.18 -1.15
C LEU A 121 11.11 5.54 0.24
N LEU A 122 11.10 6.34 1.31
CA LEU A 122 10.80 5.85 2.65
C LEU A 122 9.39 5.26 2.74
N SER A 123 8.42 5.86 2.04
CA SER A 123 7.04 5.37 2.00
C SER A 123 6.92 4.05 1.22
N ILE A 124 7.70 3.86 0.13
CA ILE A 124 7.83 2.58 -0.58
C ILE A 124 8.42 1.51 0.35
N MET A 125 9.48 1.83 1.10
CA MET A 125 10.07 0.90 2.07
C MET A 125 9.07 0.54 3.18
N PHE A 126 8.29 1.51 3.66
CA PHE A 126 7.24 1.27 4.64
C PHE A 126 6.12 0.40 4.07
N PHE A 127 5.73 0.60 2.80
CA PHE A 127 4.74 -0.22 2.11
C PHE A 127 5.12 -1.70 2.08
N LEU A 128 6.41 -2.01 1.85
CA LEU A 128 6.95 -3.38 1.88
C LEU A 128 6.69 -4.10 3.22
N LEU A 129 6.65 -3.36 4.34
CA LEU A 129 6.37 -3.92 5.65
C LEU A 129 4.96 -4.51 5.75
N TYR A 130 4.04 -4.15 4.85
CA TYR A 130 2.66 -4.65 4.79
C TYR A 130 2.46 -5.82 3.83
N ARG A 131 3.54 -6.39 3.29
CA ARG A 131 3.50 -7.55 2.40
C ARG A 131 2.62 -8.68 2.98
N PRO A 132 1.64 -9.19 2.20
CA PRO A 132 0.85 -10.34 2.61
C PRO A 132 1.72 -11.60 2.50
N THR A 133 1.99 -12.23 3.64
CA THR A 133 2.64 -13.54 3.72
C THR A 133 1.66 -14.55 4.31
N LYS A 134 1.83 -15.84 3.99
CA LYS A 134 0.97 -16.90 4.56
C LYS A 134 0.92 -16.82 6.09
N THR A 135 2.09 -16.70 6.72
CA THR A 135 2.25 -16.53 8.18
C THR A 135 1.52 -15.30 8.73
N ARG A 136 1.61 -14.16 8.03
CA ARG A 136 0.88 -12.94 8.44
C ARG A 136 -0.63 -13.15 8.35
N ILE A 137 -1.13 -13.71 7.25
CA ILE A 137 -2.56 -13.98 7.05
C ILE A 137 -3.10 -14.90 8.15
N GLU A 138 -2.37 -15.98 8.45
CA GLU A 138 -2.72 -16.90 9.54
C GLU A 138 -2.84 -16.20 10.88
N SER A 139 -1.85 -15.38 11.23
CA SER A 139 -1.81 -14.65 12.50
C SER A 139 -2.89 -13.56 12.57
N GLU A 140 -3.12 -12.84 11.47
CA GLU A 140 -4.06 -11.74 11.45
C GLU A 140 -5.51 -12.22 11.43
N LEU A 141 -5.81 -13.38 10.84
CA LEU A 141 -7.16 -13.97 10.83
C LEU A 141 -7.43 -14.92 12.01
N ASN A 142 -6.45 -15.20 12.86
CA ASN A 142 -6.55 -16.19 13.94
C ASN A 142 -7.03 -17.57 13.43
N LEU A 143 -6.46 -18.06 12.34
CA LEU A 143 -6.90 -19.31 11.71
C LEU A 143 -6.60 -20.53 12.59
N THR A 144 -7.60 -21.41 12.73
CA THR A 144 -7.45 -22.73 13.35
C THR A 144 -6.67 -23.69 12.44
N LYS A 145 -6.14 -24.80 12.99
CA LYS A 145 -5.38 -25.81 12.19
C LYS A 145 -6.18 -26.32 10.98
N LYS A 146 -7.47 -26.64 11.17
CA LYS A 146 -8.37 -27.08 10.09
C LYS A 146 -8.58 -26.03 9.00
N GLU A 147 -8.68 -24.75 9.39
CA GLU A 147 -8.81 -23.64 8.43
C GLU A 147 -7.52 -23.40 7.65
N LYS A 148 -6.35 -23.63 8.25
CA LYS A 148 -5.05 -23.52 7.58
C LYS A 148 -4.90 -24.55 6.47
N GLU A 149 -5.17 -25.82 6.77
CA GLU A 149 -5.18 -26.92 5.80
C GLU A 149 -6.16 -26.58 4.66
N SER A 150 -7.39 -26.19 4.99
CA SER A 150 -8.38 -25.81 3.97
C SER A 150 -7.96 -24.62 3.09
N LEU A 151 -7.25 -23.62 3.64
CA LEU A 151 -6.92 -22.38 2.92
C LEU A 151 -5.63 -22.49 2.09
N PHE A 152 -4.67 -23.34 2.49
CA PHE A 152 -3.36 -23.42 1.87
C PHE A 152 -3.05 -24.74 1.15
N ASP A 153 -3.84 -25.80 1.35
CA ASP A 153 -3.82 -27.03 0.56
C ASP A 153 -4.62 -26.88 -0.75
#